data_AF-U4TPL3-F1
#
_entry.id   AF-U4TPL3-F1
#
_cell.length_a   1.000
_cell.length_b   1.000
_cell.length_c   1.000
_cell.angle_alpha   90.00
_cell.angle_beta   90.00
_cell.angle_gamma   90.00
#
_symmetry.space_group_name_H-M   'P 1'
#
loop_
_entity.id
_entity.type
_entity.pdbx_description
1 polymer ?
#
loop_
_entity_poly.entity_id
_entity_poly.type
_entity_poly.pdbx_seq_one_letter_code
_entity_poly.pdbx_strand_id
1 'polypeptide(L)'
;MIPIDLLAKERTDIEQKGPAFKNEARAITLQQWQERWDEYPGWTKVFIKSVSAWTDRSLGETDYYVTQALTGHGVFGTYLKRIGKQENDDCWLCGQQANPEHTVFHC
;
A
#
# COMPACT_ATOMS: atom_id res chain seq x y z
N MET A 1 -3.54 -3.12 -5.99
CA MET A 1 -4.83 -3.61 -6.54
C MET A 1 -5.81 -2.45 -6.45
N ILE A 2 -6.49 -2.11 -7.54
CA ILE A 2 -7.48 -1.01 -7.53
C ILE A 2 -8.63 -1.39 -6.58
N PRO A 3 -9.13 -0.47 -5.73
CA PRO A 3 -10.28 -0.71 -4.88
C PRO A 3 -11.48 -1.26 -5.65
N ILE A 4 -12.16 -2.27 -5.08
CA ILE A 4 -13.22 -3.01 -5.78
C ILE A 4 -14.43 -2.13 -6.13
N ASP A 5 -14.73 -1.14 -5.31
CA ASP A 5 -15.82 -0.18 -5.54
C ASP A 5 -15.51 0.73 -6.75
N LEU A 6 -14.25 1.14 -6.91
CA LEU A 6 -13.81 1.90 -8.08
C LEU A 6 -13.84 1.05 -9.35
N LEU A 7 -13.44 -0.23 -9.26
CA LEU A 7 -13.55 -1.18 -10.38
C LEU A 7 -15.01 -1.46 -10.78
N ALA A 8 -15.92 -1.53 -9.82
CA ALA A 8 -17.35 -1.69 -10.10
C ALA A 8 -17.89 -0.47 -10.85
N LYS A 9 -17.55 0.75 -10.39
CA LYS A 9 -17.91 2.00 -11.05
C LYS A 9 -17.35 2.10 -12.47
N GLU A 10 -16.07 1.75 -12.68
CA GLU A 10 -15.44 1.73 -14.01
C GLU A 10 -16.25 0.86 -14.99
N ARG A 11 -16.71 -0.32 -14.56
CA ARG A 11 -17.50 -1.23 -15.40
C ARG A 11 -18.85 -0.62 -15.76
N THR A 12 -19.54 -0.02 -14.80
CA THR A 12 -20.82 0.66 -15.05
C THR A 12 -20.67 1.82 -16.03
N ASP A 13 -19.60 2.63 -15.90
CA ASP A 13 -19.35 3.75 -16.82
C ASP A 13 -19.10 3.26 -18.26
N ILE A 14 -18.36 2.15 -18.43
CA ILE A 14 -18.10 1.54 -19.74
C ILE A 14 -19.38 0.96 -20.35
N GLU A 15 -20.23 0.32 -19.55
CA GLU A 15 -21.51 -0.21 -20.02
C GLU A 15 -22.44 0.90 -20.53
N GLN A 16 -22.50 2.03 -19.80
CA GLN A 16 -23.35 3.17 -20.16
C GLN A 16 -22.84 3.99 -21.34
N LYS A 17 -21.52 4.23 -21.41
CA LYS A 17 -20.89 5.12 -22.41
C LYS A 17 -20.30 4.38 -23.60
N GLY A 18 -20.28 3.05 -23.55
CA GLY A 18 -19.76 2.18 -24.59
C GLY A 18 -18.24 1.93 -24.49
N PRO A 19 -17.73 0.97 -25.29
CA PRO A 19 -16.35 0.47 -25.20
C PRO A 19 -15.29 1.52 -25.53
N ALA A 20 -15.62 2.56 -26.31
CA ALA A 20 -14.72 3.66 -26.62
C ALA A 20 -14.30 4.46 -25.37
N PHE A 21 -15.14 4.47 -24.33
CA PHE A 21 -14.88 5.18 -23.07
C PHE A 21 -13.91 4.44 -22.13
N LYS A 22 -13.48 3.22 -22.47
CA LYS A 22 -12.66 2.36 -21.58
C LYS A 22 -11.39 3.03 -21.05
N ASN A 23 -10.63 3.70 -21.91
CA ASN A 23 -9.37 4.35 -21.49
C ASN A 23 -9.63 5.53 -20.56
N GLU A 24 -10.69 6.30 -20.82
CA GLU A 24 -11.09 7.43 -19.99
C GLU A 24 -11.64 6.95 -18.63
N ALA A 25 -12.46 5.90 -18.61
CA ALA A 25 -12.93 5.26 -17.39
C ALA A 25 -11.75 4.78 -16.51
N ARG A 26 -10.73 4.18 -17.11
CA ARG A 26 -9.51 3.76 -16.40
C ARG A 26 -8.75 4.95 -15.83
N ALA A 27 -8.59 6.04 -16.60
CA ALA A 27 -7.91 7.25 -16.13
C ALA A 27 -8.64 7.86 -14.92
N ILE A 28 -9.97 7.99 -15.00
CA ILE A 28 -10.81 8.47 -13.89
C ILE A 28 -10.68 7.57 -12.66
N THR A 29 -10.67 6.26 -12.85
CA THR A 29 -10.54 5.26 -11.78
C THR A 29 -9.20 5.39 -11.06
N LEU A 30 -8.11 5.51 -11.83
CA LEU A 30 -6.76 5.70 -11.27
C LEU A 30 -6.63 7.03 -10.54
N GLN A 31 -7.23 8.10 -11.07
CA GLN A 31 -7.25 9.40 -10.40
C GLN A 31 -7.99 9.32 -9.05
N GLN A 32 -9.20 8.77 -9.03
CA GLN A 32 -9.97 8.60 -7.78
C GLN A 32 -9.24 7.72 -6.77
N TRP A 33 -8.52 6.71 -7.24
CA TRP A 33 -7.70 5.90 -6.35
C TRP A 33 -6.49 6.66 -5.81
N GLN A 34 -5.81 7.44 -6.65
CA GLN A 34 -4.69 8.28 -6.23
C GLN A 34 -5.12 9.29 -5.17
N GLU A 35 -6.27 9.96 -5.35
CA GLU A 35 -6.84 10.90 -4.37
C GLU A 35 -7.06 10.23 -3.01
N ARG A 36 -7.68 9.03 -2.99
CA ARG A 36 -7.84 8.24 -1.75
C ARG A 36 -6.51 7.80 -1.15
N TRP A 37 -5.54 7.47 -2.00
CA TRP A 37 -4.21 7.06 -1.59
C TRP A 37 -3.41 8.24 -1.01
N ASP A 38 -3.66 9.45 -1.48
CA ASP A 38 -3.04 10.66 -0.96
C ASP A 38 -3.56 11.05 0.42
N GLU A 39 -4.76 10.64 0.79
CA GLU A 39 -5.27 10.79 2.16
C GLU A 39 -4.85 9.63 3.09
N TYR A 40 -4.25 8.55 2.56
CA TYR A 40 -3.83 7.42 3.38
C TYR A 40 -2.64 7.79 4.28
N PRO A 41 -2.78 7.69 5.62
CA PRO A 41 -1.71 8.09 6.54
C PRO A 41 -0.67 6.98 6.78
N GLY A 42 -0.87 5.79 6.19
CA GLY A 42 -0.09 4.62 6.56
C GLY A 42 1.28 4.54 5.88
N TRP A 43 2.18 3.83 6.55
CA TRP A 43 3.59 3.62 6.21
C TRP A 43 3.85 3.27 4.74
N THR A 44 3.01 2.42 4.14
CA THR A 44 3.18 1.97 2.75
C THR A 44 3.25 3.13 1.74
N LYS A 45 2.64 4.28 2.05
CA LYS A 45 2.70 5.50 1.23
C LYS A 45 4.11 6.10 1.14
N VAL A 46 5.02 5.75 2.04
CA VAL A 46 6.44 6.14 1.92
C VAL A 46 7.05 5.59 0.63
N PHE A 47 6.68 4.36 0.23
CA PHE A 47 7.22 3.69 -0.95
C PHE A 47 6.35 3.85 -2.19
N ILE A 48 5.02 3.77 -2.03
CA ILE A 48 4.08 3.86 -3.15
C ILE A 48 3.59 5.31 -3.22
N LYS A 49 4.20 6.13 -4.07
CA LYS A 49 3.75 7.52 -4.29
C LYS A 49 2.69 7.64 -5.36
N SER A 50 2.79 6.82 -6.39
CA SER A 50 1.87 6.79 -7.53
C SER A 50 1.25 5.40 -7.65
N VAL A 51 -0.07 5.32 -7.52
CA VAL A 51 -0.80 4.06 -7.66
C VAL A 51 -0.81 3.56 -9.10
N SER A 52 -0.75 4.48 -10.09
CA SER A 52 -0.62 4.14 -11.51
C SER A 52 0.74 3.55 -11.82
N ALA A 53 1.84 4.20 -11.39
CA ALA A 53 3.18 3.65 -11.56
C ALA A 53 3.33 2.30 -10.85
N TRP A 54 2.70 2.15 -9.68
CA TRP A 54 2.69 0.88 -8.96
C TRP A 54 1.93 -0.21 -9.71
N THR A 55 0.82 0.09 -10.38
CA THR A 55 0.10 -0.91 -11.18
C THR A 55 0.79 -1.25 -12.49
N ASP A 56 1.47 -0.29 -13.10
CA ASP A 56 2.06 -0.44 -14.43
C ASP A 56 3.48 -1.04 -14.40
N ARG A 57 4.00 -1.33 -13.19
CA ARG A 57 5.34 -1.91 -13.03
C ARG A 57 5.43 -3.27 -13.74
N SER A 58 6.45 -3.41 -14.58
CA SER A 58 6.72 -4.63 -15.35
C SER A 58 7.46 -5.71 -14.54
N LEU A 59 8.11 -5.31 -13.44
CA LEU A 59 8.87 -6.16 -12.53
C LEU A 59 8.49 -5.81 -11.08
N GLY A 60 8.55 -6.79 -10.18
CA GLY A 60 8.38 -6.55 -8.74
C GLY A 60 7.14 -7.22 -8.15
N GLU A 61 7.14 -8.55 -8.16
CA GLU A 61 6.46 -9.28 -7.10
C GLU A 61 7.11 -8.89 -5.76
N THR A 62 6.28 -8.58 -4.77
CA THR A 62 6.80 -8.34 -3.42
C THR A 62 7.07 -9.70 -2.80
N ASP A 63 8.34 -9.99 -2.48
CA ASP A 63 8.66 -11.19 -1.73
C ASP A 63 8.14 -11.10 -0.28
N TYR A 64 8.38 -12.17 0.49
CA TYR A 64 7.96 -12.25 1.88
C TYR A 64 8.45 -11.07 2.73
N TYR A 65 9.72 -10.68 2.59
CA TYR A 65 10.33 -9.63 3.41
C TYR A 65 9.90 -8.23 2.96
N VAL A 66 9.84 -7.99 1.65
CA VAL A 66 9.34 -6.73 1.09
C VAL A 66 7.88 -6.50 1.48
N THR A 67 7.04 -7.54 1.40
CA THR A 67 5.64 -7.44 1.83
C THR A 67 5.54 -7.06 3.31
N GLN A 68 6.35 -7.67 4.17
CA GLN A 68 6.39 -7.32 5.59
C GLN A 68 6.83 -5.89 5.81
N ALA A 69 7.93 -5.45 5.18
CA ALA A 69 8.43 -4.08 5.30
C ALA A 69 7.40 -3.04 4.84
N LEU A 70 6.67 -3.31 3.75
CA LEU A 70 5.64 -2.42 3.23
C LEU A 70 4.40 -2.34 4.12
N THR A 71 3.97 -3.47 4.69
CA THR A 71 2.75 -3.56 5.52
C THR A 71 3.02 -3.25 6.99
N GLY A 72 4.29 -3.19 7.38
CA GLY A 72 4.72 -3.14 8.76
C GLY A 72 4.29 -4.33 9.59
N HIS A 73 4.17 -5.50 8.96
CA HIS A 73 3.82 -6.76 9.61
C HIS A 73 5.05 -7.65 9.85
N GLY A 74 4.84 -8.76 10.55
CA GLY A 74 5.86 -9.80 10.70
C GLY A 74 6.77 -9.53 11.88
N VAL A 75 8.05 -9.24 11.62
CA VAL A 75 9.11 -9.18 12.64
C VAL A 75 9.19 -7.85 13.40
N PHE A 76 8.50 -6.79 12.96
CA PHE A 76 8.57 -5.49 13.61
C PHE A 76 7.93 -5.54 15.01
N GLY A 77 8.65 -5.05 16.02
CA GLY A 77 8.19 -5.08 17.42
C GLY A 77 6.85 -4.37 17.62
N THR A 78 6.61 -3.27 16.91
CA THR A 78 5.30 -2.59 16.90
C THR A 78 4.15 -3.50 16.46
N TYR A 79 4.37 -4.36 15.47
CA TYR A 79 3.38 -5.35 15.04
C TYR A 79 3.24 -6.48 16.06
N LEU A 80 4.36 -7.05 16.52
CA LEU A 80 4.36 -8.16 17.48
C LEU A 80 3.69 -7.79 18.80
N LYS A 81 3.93 -6.58 19.30
CA LYS A 81 3.23 -6.02 20.47
C LYS A 81 1.73 -5.87 20.22
N ARG A 82 1.34 -5.29 19.08
CA ARG A 82 -0.08 -5.11 18.70
C ARG A 82 -0.86 -6.43 18.69
N ILE A 83 -0.22 -7.54 18.29
CA ILE A 83 -0.86 -8.87 18.26
C ILE A 83 -0.61 -9.72 19.52
N GLY A 84 -0.01 -9.14 20.56
CA GLY A 84 0.24 -9.82 21.83
C GLY A 84 1.30 -10.92 21.80
N LYS A 85 2.23 -10.88 20.84
CA LYS A 85 3.39 -11.80 20.78
C LYS A 85 4.62 -11.28 21.51
N GLN A 86 4.65 -10.00 21.85
CA GLN A 86 5.70 -9.36 22.65
C GLN A 86 5.08 -8.34 23.60
N GLU A 87 5.73 -8.12 24.75
CA GLU A 87 5.30 -7.15 25.76
C GLU A 87 5.66 -5.70 25.38
N ASN A 88 6.79 -5.52 24.69
CA ASN A 88 7.28 -4.23 24.20
C ASN A 88 7.52 -4.25 22.69
N ASP A 89 7.78 -3.07 22.16
CA ASP A 89 8.05 -2.79 20.76
C ASP A 89 9.47 -2.23 20.58
N ASP A 90 10.39 -2.60 21.47
CA ASP A 90 11.76 -2.08 21.48
C ASP A 90 12.64 -2.83 20.47
N CYS A 91 13.52 -2.10 19.81
CA CYS A 91 14.51 -2.62 18.89
C CYS A 91 15.60 -3.31 19.68
N TRP A 92 15.81 -4.59 19.39
CA TRP A 92 16.87 -5.42 19.95
C TRP A 92 18.30 -4.87 19.79
N LEU A 93 18.56 -4.00 18.80
CA LEU A 93 19.90 -3.48 18.51
C LEU A 93 20.20 -2.16 19.23
N CYS A 94 19.21 -1.26 19.32
CA CYS A 94 19.44 0.11 19.80
C CYS A 94 18.42 0.60 20.85
N GLY A 95 17.40 -0.20 21.16
CA GLY A 95 16.38 0.11 22.17
C GLY A 95 15.32 1.14 21.76
N GLN A 96 15.36 1.70 20.55
CA GLN A 96 14.28 2.56 20.02
C GLN A 96 13.07 1.73 19.57
N GLN A 97 11.94 2.36 19.29
CA GLN A 97 10.76 1.65 18.81
C GLN A 97 11.03 0.93 17.47
N ALA A 98 10.86 -0.39 17.45
CA ALA A 98 10.98 -1.28 16.30
C ALA A 98 9.74 -1.20 15.40
N ASN A 99 9.59 -0.07 14.72
CA ASN A 99 8.69 0.10 13.59
C ASN A 99 9.46 -0.09 12.27
N PRO A 100 8.74 -0.30 11.15
CA PRO A 100 9.39 -0.51 9.85
C PRO A 100 10.28 0.64 9.41
N GLU A 101 9.92 1.88 9.73
CA GLU A 101 10.72 3.06 9.40
C GLU A 101 12.09 3.02 10.07
N HIS A 102 12.09 2.79 11.39
CA HIS A 102 13.30 2.66 12.17
C HIS A 102 14.15 1.50 11.66
N THR A 103 13.56 0.31 11.52
CA THR A 103 14.30 -0.89 11.09
C THR A 103 14.89 -0.76 9.69
N VAL A 104 14.23 -0.05 8.76
CA VAL A 104 14.70 0.09 7.37
C VAL A 104 15.67 1.26 7.20
N PHE A 105 15.48 2.39 7.89
CA PHE A 105 16.20 3.64 7.61
C PHE A 105 17.11 4.15 8.73
N HIS A 106 16.92 3.74 9.99
CA HIS A 106 17.53 4.43 11.13
C HIS A 106 18.28 3.54 12.12
N CYS A 107 18.02 2.23 12.11
CA CYS A 107 18.55 1.29 13.10
C CYS A 107 20.08 1.22 13.08
#